data_AF-A0A7R9KY19-F1
#
_entry.id   AF-A0A7R9KY19-F1
#
_cell.length_a   1.000
_cell.length_b   1.000
_cell.length_c   1.000
_cell.angle_alpha   90.00
_cell.angle_beta   90.00
_cell.angle_gamma   90.00
#
_symmetry.space_group_name_H-M   'P 1'
#
loop_
_entity.id
_entity.type
_entity.pdbx_description
1 polymer ?
#
loop_
_entity_poly.entity_id
_entity_poly.type
_entity_poly.pdbx_seq_one_letter_code
_entity_poly.pdbx_strand_id
1 'polypeptide(L)'
;MNTSAKRTIRATLTGLRAGVTYEYKCQTDDNWSDVFTFKALSVEADTPLRVAIFGDLGLENGVSTPQLKKDVKKGLYDTIFHIGDIAYNLNKDGGKVGDDFMNEIQSIAASLPYQVCPGNHEDKRPMYCVKDNDEDCFEHESILRRGRSGDDLHLKTHYGLEDLFYKHGVDIQFYAHKHIYERSYPINDGKPFKGTDVYNNPKAPIHVITGVGGTTDRPDKSYVYGLTRRKIRALMPMCAY
;
A
#
# COMPACT_ATOMS: atom_id res chain seq x y z
N MET A 1 5.40 -24.12 28.43
CA MET A 1 4.96 -23.19 27.38
C MET A 1 3.56 -22.73 27.73
N ASN A 2 3.37 -21.46 28.08
CA ASN A 2 2.06 -20.92 28.44
C ASN A 2 1.30 -20.67 27.13
N THR A 3 0.45 -21.60 26.71
CA THR A 3 -0.35 -21.51 25.48
C THR A 3 -1.67 -20.80 25.79
N SER A 4 -1.60 -19.54 26.19
CA SER A 4 -2.82 -18.71 26.20
C SER A 4 -3.25 -18.47 24.76
N ALA A 5 -4.47 -18.87 24.42
CA ALA A 5 -5.03 -18.63 23.09
C ALA A 5 -5.05 -17.12 22.79
N LYS A 6 -4.41 -16.70 21.70
CA LYS A 6 -4.49 -15.32 21.20
C LYS A 6 -5.90 -15.08 20.64
N ARG A 7 -6.46 -13.90 20.91
CA ARG A 7 -7.79 -13.48 20.41
C ARG A 7 -7.66 -12.15 19.68
N THR A 8 -8.28 -12.06 18.51
CA THR A 8 -8.48 -10.80 17.79
C THR A 8 -9.92 -10.35 18.00
N ILE A 9 -10.11 -9.10 18.42
CA ILE A 9 -11.43 -8.52 18.67
C ILE A 9 -11.65 -7.38 17.69
N ARG A 10 -12.84 -7.35 17.08
CA ARG A 10 -13.27 -6.30 16.17
C ARG A 10 -14.51 -5.63 16.73
N ALA A 11 -14.46 -4.30 16.84
CA ALA A 11 -15.61 -3.46 17.14
C ALA A 11 -15.89 -2.54 15.94
N THR A 12 -17.14 -2.14 15.77
CA THR A 12 -17.55 -1.17 14.74
C THR A 12 -18.18 0.02 15.41
N LEU A 13 -17.56 1.18 15.25
CA LEU A 13 -18.10 2.47 15.69
C LEU A 13 -19.00 3.03 14.59
N THR A 14 -20.26 3.29 14.91
CA THR A 14 -21.26 3.84 13.98
C THR A 14 -21.71 5.22 14.41
N GLY A 15 -22.23 6.04 13.48
CA GLY A 15 -22.75 7.37 13.81
C GLY A 15 -21.66 8.42 14.10
N LEU A 16 -20.47 8.24 13.54
CA LEU A 16 -19.38 9.22 13.64
C LEU A 16 -19.75 10.49 12.86
N ARG A 17 -19.46 11.65 13.45
CA ARG A 17 -19.57 12.96 12.80
C ARG A 17 -18.26 13.25 12.09
N ALA A 18 -18.36 13.66 10.82
CA ALA A 18 -17.20 13.96 9.99
C ALA A 18 -16.31 15.05 10.62
N GLY A 19 -14.99 14.88 10.52
CA GLY A 19 -14.01 15.84 11.05
C GLY A 19 -13.90 15.92 12.58
N VAL A 20 -14.74 15.19 13.33
CA VAL A 20 -14.72 15.20 14.80
C VAL A 20 -13.66 14.25 15.33
N THR A 21 -12.94 14.70 16.36
CA THR A 21 -12.00 13.88 17.12
C THR A 21 -12.73 13.10 18.21
N TYR A 22 -12.46 11.80 18.28
CA TYR A 22 -13.03 10.87 19.24
C TYR A 22 -11.94 10.27 20.11
N GLU A 23 -12.21 10.13 21.40
CA GLU A 23 -11.43 9.31 22.32
C GLU A 23 -12.07 7.93 22.44
N TYR A 24 -11.25 6.89 22.59
CA TYR A 24 -11.73 5.54 22.78
C TYR A 24 -10.79 4.71 23.66
N LYS A 25 -11.36 3.68 24.30
CA LYS A 25 -10.65 2.62 25.00
C LYS A 25 -11.22 1.28 24.56
N CYS A 26 -10.39 0.26 24.53
CA CYS A 26 -10.82 -1.12 24.30
C CYS A 26 -10.88 -1.87 25.63
N GLN A 27 -11.90 -2.71 25.83
CA GLN A 27 -12.01 -3.58 26.99
C GLN A 27 -12.00 -5.04 26.58
N THR A 28 -11.28 -5.86 27.34
CA THR A 28 -11.32 -7.32 27.27
C THR A 28 -11.41 -7.88 28.67
N ASP A 29 -12.45 -8.65 28.95
CA ASP A 29 -12.79 -9.08 30.31
C ASP A 29 -12.83 -7.86 31.26
N ASP A 30 -12.06 -7.85 32.34
CA ASP A 30 -11.99 -6.73 33.30
C ASP A 30 -10.84 -5.73 33.02
N ASN A 31 -10.10 -5.91 31.92
CA ASN A 31 -8.95 -5.07 31.59
C ASN A 31 -9.30 -4.03 30.53
N TRP A 32 -8.92 -2.78 30.79
CA TRP A 32 -9.03 -1.67 29.85
C TRP A 32 -7.68 -1.31 29.25
N SER A 33 -7.67 -0.94 27.97
CA SER A 33 -6.50 -0.32 27.34
C SER A 33 -6.24 1.10 27.88
N ASP A 34 -5.15 1.72 27.42
CA ASP A 34 -5.00 3.17 27.48
C ASP A 34 -6.07 3.90 26.66
N VAL A 35 -6.20 5.21 26.86
CA VAL A 35 -7.03 6.08 26.04
C VAL A 35 -6.30 6.38 24.74
N PHE A 36 -6.98 6.14 23.63
CA PHE A 36 -6.53 6.50 22.28
C PHE A 36 -7.46 7.55 21.68
N THR A 37 -6.98 8.21 20.63
CA THR A 37 -7.73 9.30 19.98
C THR A 37 -7.56 9.19 18.47
N PHE A 38 -8.66 9.32 17.73
CA PHE A 38 -8.63 9.41 16.27
C PHE A 38 -9.58 10.51 15.76
N LYS A 39 -9.30 11.05 14.58
CA LYS A 39 -10.19 11.99 13.89
C LYS A 39 -11.01 11.26 12.84
N ALA A 40 -12.34 11.36 12.89
CA ALA A 40 -13.19 10.85 11.83
C ALA A 40 -12.91 11.62 10.53
N LEU A 41 -12.83 10.91 9.40
CA LEU A 41 -12.53 11.52 8.11
C LEU A 41 -13.51 12.67 7.81
N SER A 42 -12.97 13.79 7.32
CA SER A 42 -13.81 14.86 6.80
C SER A 42 -14.35 14.46 5.43
N VAL A 43 -15.61 14.78 5.17
CA VAL A 43 -16.26 14.57 3.86
C VAL A 43 -16.63 15.91 3.20
N GLU A 44 -16.03 17.01 3.66
CA GLU A 44 -16.22 18.32 3.06
C GLU A 44 -15.58 18.35 1.67
N ALA A 45 -16.34 18.78 0.66
CA ALA A 45 -15.98 18.69 -0.75
C ALA A 45 -14.63 19.35 -1.10
N ASP A 46 -14.26 20.41 -0.36
CA ASP A 46 -13.07 21.22 -0.64
C ASP A 46 -11.91 20.97 0.33
N THR A 47 -11.99 19.94 1.19
CA THR A 47 -10.86 19.55 2.06
C THR A 47 -10.02 18.48 1.37
N PRO A 48 -8.76 18.74 1.00
CA PRO A 48 -7.90 17.74 0.38
C PRO A 48 -7.65 16.56 1.33
N LEU A 49 -7.91 15.34 0.86
CA LEU A 49 -7.55 14.13 1.59
C LEU A 49 -6.04 13.89 1.48
N ARG A 50 -5.35 13.82 2.62
CA ARG A 50 -3.91 13.57 2.66
C ARG A 50 -3.63 12.11 2.98
N VAL A 51 -3.11 11.40 2.00
CA VAL A 51 -2.91 9.94 2.07
C VAL A 51 -1.43 9.61 2.01
N ALA A 52 -0.96 8.76 2.91
CA ALA A 52 0.34 8.10 2.78
C ALA A 52 0.16 6.69 2.18
N ILE A 53 0.89 6.38 1.11
CA ILE A 53 0.81 5.11 0.39
C ILE A 53 2.22 4.54 0.21
N PHE A 54 2.47 3.35 0.74
CA PHE A 54 3.75 2.65 0.66
C PHE A 54 3.54 1.14 0.81
N GLY A 55 4.49 0.33 0.37
CA GLY A 55 4.60 -1.08 0.76
C GLY A 55 6.00 -1.40 1.28
N ASP A 56 6.23 -2.66 1.63
CA ASP A 56 7.57 -3.18 1.93
C ASP A 56 8.22 -2.51 3.16
N LEU A 57 7.40 -2.24 4.20
CA LEU A 57 7.89 -1.59 5.42
C LEU A 57 8.72 -2.56 6.27
N GLY A 58 8.12 -3.71 6.60
CA GLY A 58 8.71 -4.71 7.47
C GLY A 58 8.84 -4.29 8.94
N LEU A 59 9.01 -5.30 9.80
CA LEU A 59 9.35 -5.11 11.21
C LEU A 59 10.85 -4.86 11.37
N GLU A 60 11.67 -5.75 10.81
CA GLU A 60 13.12 -5.57 10.74
C GLU A 60 13.42 -4.55 9.64
N ASN A 61 14.26 -3.55 9.96
CA ASN A 61 14.62 -2.47 9.04
C ASN A 61 13.43 -1.65 8.52
N GLY A 62 12.36 -1.46 9.30
CA GLY A 62 11.32 -0.44 9.01
C GLY A 62 11.86 0.99 9.12
N VAL A 63 12.80 1.38 8.24
CA VAL A 63 13.56 2.64 8.29
C VAL A 63 12.64 3.86 8.32
N SER A 64 11.49 3.78 7.65
CA SER A 64 10.52 4.86 7.59
C SER A 64 9.63 4.94 8.83
N THR A 65 9.53 3.90 9.67
CA THR A 65 8.61 3.84 10.81
C THR A 65 8.80 4.99 11.81
N PRO A 66 10.02 5.35 12.24
CA PRO A 66 10.20 6.50 13.15
C PRO A 66 9.75 7.83 12.54
N GLN A 67 9.88 7.99 11.22
CA GLN A 67 9.45 9.20 10.52
C GLN A 67 7.92 9.22 10.36
N LEU A 68 7.32 8.09 9.99
CA LEU A 68 5.86 7.93 9.93
C LEU A 68 5.21 8.28 11.28
N LYS A 69 5.75 7.80 12.40
CA LYS A 69 5.28 8.15 13.75
C LYS A 69 5.28 9.67 13.99
N LYS A 70 6.36 10.37 13.57
CA LYS A 70 6.47 11.83 13.71
C LYS A 70 5.45 12.58 12.85
N ASP A 71 5.26 12.13 11.61
CA ASP A 71 4.38 12.80 10.66
C ASP A 71 2.90 12.61 11.00
N VAL A 72 2.54 11.43 11.50
CA VAL A 72 1.20 11.15 12.03
C VAL A 72 0.93 11.99 13.27
N LYS A 73 1.89 12.11 14.19
CA LYS A 73 1.76 12.98 15.37
C LYS A 73 1.60 14.47 15.00
N LYS A 74 2.20 14.90 13.89
CA LYS A 74 2.02 16.26 13.33
C LYS A 74 0.71 16.43 12.56
N GLY A 75 -0.08 15.36 12.42
CA GLY A 75 -1.33 15.34 11.68
C GLY A 75 -1.13 15.58 10.19
N LEU A 76 -0.04 15.09 9.58
CA LEU A 76 0.25 15.29 8.15
C LEU A 76 -0.60 14.41 7.22
N TYR A 77 -1.13 13.30 7.72
CA TYR A 77 -1.94 12.35 6.97
C TYR A 77 -3.31 12.17 7.64
N ASP A 78 -4.32 11.93 6.84
CA ASP A 78 -5.68 11.59 7.27
C ASP A 78 -5.92 10.07 7.23
N THR A 79 -5.18 9.33 6.40
CA THR A 79 -5.20 7.86 6.32
C THR A 79 -3.88 7.32 5.75
N ILE A 80 -3.60 6.04 6.02
CA ILE A 80 -2.47 5.30 5.43
C ILE A 80 -2.99 4.09 4.65
N PHE A 81 -2.38 3.82 3.50
CA PHE A 81 -2.48 2.54 2.78
C PHE A 81 -1.11 1.87 2.73
N HIS A 82 -0.98 0.73 3.41
CA HIS A 82 0.18 -0.15 3.38
C HIS A 82 -0.08 -1.31 2.40
N ILE A 83 0.42 -1.17 1.18
CA ILE A 83 0.02 -1.97 0.01
C ILE A 83 0.92 -3.18 -0.26
N GLY A 84 1.10 -4.03 0.76
CA GLY A 84 1.83 -5.29 0.64
C GLY A 84 3.12 -5.34 1.44
N ASP A 85 3.59 -6.56 1.69
CA ASP A 85 4.81 -6.90 2.42
C ASP A 85 4.91 -6.15 3.75
N ILE A 86 3.92 -6.45 4.59
CA ILE A 86 3.55 -5.71 5.79
C ILE A 86 4.64 -5.83 6.84
N ALA A 87 4.88 -7.05 7.30
CA ALA A 87 5.83 -7.35 8.36
C ALA A 87 6.90 -8.36 7.93
N TYR A 88 6.84 -8.84 6.67
CA TYR A 88 7.63 -9.96 6.15
C TYR A 88 7.36 -11.24 6.95
N ASN A 89 6.17 -11.81 6.75
CA ASN A 89 5.61 -13.02 7.39
C ASN A 89 4.99 -12.77 8.77
N LEU A 90 3.78 -12.19 8.78
CA LEU A 90 2.99 -11.95 10.01
C LEU A 90 2.79 -13.20 10.90
N ASN A 91 2.71 -14.39 10.29
CA ASN A 91 2.44 -15.65 10.98
C ASN A 91 3.69 -16.32 11.60
N LYS A 92 4.89 -15.78 11.33
CA LYS A 92 6.15 -16.38 11.81
C LYS A 92 6.19 -16.45 13.34
N ASP A 93 6.81 -17.53 13.84
CA ASP A 93 6.96 -17.84 15.27
C ASP A 93 5.62 -17.84 16.05
N GLY A 94 4.59 -18.45 15.46
CA GLY A 94 3.25 -18.48 16.05
C GLY A 94 2.58 -17.10 16.10
N GLY A 95 2.87 -16.26 15.10
CA GLY A 95 2.37 -14.89 15.00
C GLY A 95 3.12 -13.86 15.86
N LYS A 96 4.29 -14.20 16.41
CA LYS A 96 5.07 -13.24 17.22
C LYS A 96 5.50 -12.03 16.39
N VAL A 97 5.89 -12.23 15.13
CA VAL A 97 6.25 -11.13 14.21
C VAL A 97 5.06 -10.20 14.00
N GLY A 98 3.87 -10.75 13.82
CA GLY A 98 2.63 -9.96 13.75
C GLY A 98 2.37 -9.14 15.02
N ASP A 99 2.54 -9.75 16.20
CA ASP A 99 2.38 -9.02 17.47
C ASP A 99 3.39 -7.87 17.60
N ASP A 100 4.67 -8.15 17.34
CA ASP A 100 5.75 -7.16 17.42
C ASP A 100 5.52 -6.00 16.43
N PHE A 101 5.09 -6.32 15.19
CA PHE A 101 4.76 -5.31 14.19
C PHE A 101 3.56 -4.44 14.60
N MET A 102 2.48 -5.05 15.09
CA MET A 102 1.30 -4.30 15.54
C MET A 102 1.61 -3.42 16.75
N ASN A 103 2.48 -3.88 17.66
CA ASN A 103 3.00 -3.06 18.75
C ASN A 103 3.84 -1.89 18.22
N GLU A 104 4.70 -2.14 17.23
CA GLU A 104 5.56 -1.11 16.65
C GLU A 104 4.75 -0.02 15.95
N ILE A 105 3.69 -0.36 15.22
CA ILE A 105 2.82 0.62 14.54
C ILE A 105 1.66 1.15 15.39
N GLN A 106 1.51 0.71 16.65
CA GLN A 106 0.35 1.05 17.49
C GLN A 106 0.11 2.57 17.58
N SER A 107 1.17 3.35 17.79
CA SER A 107 1.07 4.82 17.87
C SER A 107 0.58 5.48 16.58
N ILE A 108 0.63 4.76 15.45
CA ILE A 108 0.09 5.17 14.15
C ILE A 108 -1.33 4.62 13.99
N ALA A 109 -1.48 3.29 13.99
CA ALA A 109 -2.73 2.62 13.66
C ALA A 109 -3.87 2.86 14.67
N ALA A 110 -3.54 3.29 15.90
CA ALA A 110 -4.53 3.71 16.88
C ALA A 110 -5.03 5.16 16.69
N SER A 111 -4.36 5.97 15.86
CA SER A 111 -4.66 7.41 15.72
C SER A 111 -5.29 7.79 14.37
N LEU A 112 -5.15 6.95 13.35
CA LEU A 112 -5.79 7.13 12.05
C LEU A 112 -6.09 5.77 11.38
N PRO A 113 -6.96 5.74 10.36
CA PRO A 113 -7.19 4.53 9.57
C PRO A 113 -5.90 4.05 8.87
N TYR A 114 -5.44 2.85 9.25
CA TYR A 114 -4.29 2.17 8.63
C TYR A 114 -4.79 0.97 7.82
N GLN A 115 -4.89 1.14 6.52
CA GLN A 115 -5.44 0.15 5.60
C GLN A 115 -4.32 -0.70 5.01
N VAL A 116 -4.57 -1.99 4.80
CA VAL A 116 -3.56 -2.93 4.31
C VAL A 116 -4.07 -3.73 3.12
N CYS A 117 -3.17 -4.11 2.22
CA CYS A 117 -3.35 -5.19 1.25
C CYS A 117 -2.25 -6.23 1.48
N PRO A 118 -2.53 -7.54 1.35
CA PRO A 118 -1.49 -8.56 1.49
C PRO A 118 -0.50 -8.50 0.31
N GLY A 119 0.79 -8.68 0.60
CA GLY A 119 1.84 -8.94 -0.40
C GLY A 119 2.31 -10.39 -0.34
N ASN A 120 3.27 -10.80 -1.17
CA ASN A 120 3.73 -12.20 -1.26
C ASN A 120 4.28 -12.76 0.06
N HIS A 121 4.76 -11.90 0.96
CA HIS A 121 5.19 -12.31 2.29
C HIS A 121 4.04 -12.56 3.29
N GLU A 122 2.81 -12.14 2.96
CA GLU A 122 1.61 -12.41 3.77
C GLU A 122 0.61 -13.34 3.06
N ASP A 123 0.53 -13.31 1.72
CA ASP A 123 -0.25 -14.22 0.87
C ASP A 123 0.25 -14.18 -0.60
N LYS A 124 0.21 -15.29 -1.35
CA LYS A 124 0.98 -15.43 -2.61
C LYS A 124 0.46 -14.58 -3.81
N ARG A 125 1.35 -13.70 -4.32
CA ARG A 125 1.61 -13.20 -5.72
C ARG A 125 1.05 -11.81 -6.17
N PRO A 126 1.90 -10.90 -6.73
CA PRO A 126 1.49 -9.62 -7.36
C PRO A 126 1.08 -9.69 -8.85
N MET A 127 0.55 -8.58 -9.39
CA MET A 127 0.01 -8.45 -10.76
C MET A 127 1.08 -8.29 -11.87
N TYR A 128 2.22 -7.69 -11.60
CA TYR A 128 3.31 -7.54 -12.58
C TYR A 128 4.62 -8.10 -12.00
N CYS A 129 5.27 -8.99 -12.76
CA CYS A 129 6.61 -9.49 -12.46
C CYS A 129 7.62 -8.69 -13.31
N VAL A 130 8.59 -8.04 -12.65
CA VAL A 130 9.56 -7.15 -13.34
C VAL A 130 10.91 -7.86 -13.56
N LYS A 131 11.06 -9.13 -13.13
CA LYS A 131 12.34 -9.85 -13.16
C LYS A 131 12.16 -11.29 -13.63
N ASP A 132 13.02 -11.71 -14.55
CA ASP A 132 13.12 -13.08 -15.04
C ASP A 132 13.90 -13.93 -14.02
N ASN A 133 13.40 -15.14 -13.72
CA ASN A 133 14.03 -16.16 -12.86
C ASN A 133 14.22 -15.76 -11.38
N ASP A 134 13.18 -15.23 -10.72
CA ASP A 134 13.10 -15.24 -9.25
C ASP A 134 12.21 -16.41 -8.78
N GLU A 135 12.44 -16.94 -7.58
CA GLU A 135 11.76 -18.15 -7.04
C GLU A 135 10.23 -18.01 -6.96
N ASP A 136 9.72 -16.77 -6.97
CA ASP A 136 8.30 -16.43 -6.97
C ASP A 136 7.72 -16.14 -8.39
N CYS A 137 8.54 -16.21 -9.44
CA CYS A 137 8.25 -15.70 -10.79
C CYS A 137 8.65 -16.70 -11.91
N PHE A 138 8.20 -17.96 -11.83
CA PHE A 138 8.48 -18.96 -12.87
C PHE A 138 7.72 -18.74 -14.19
N GLU A 139 6.73 -17.86 -14.24
CA GLU A 139 6.00 -17.49 -15.47
C GLU A 139 6.00 -15.96 -15.65
N HIS A 140 6.48 -15.49 -16.80
CA HIS A 140 6.56 -14.06 -17.17
C HIS A 140 5.21 -13.31 -17.16
N GLU A 141 4.09 -14.03 -17.14
CA GLU A 141 2.73 -13.48 -17.23
C GLU A 141 1.92 -13.86 -15.99
N SER A 142 1.64 -12.90 -15.08
CA SER A 142 0.75 -13.13 -13.94
C SER A 142 -0.69 -13.37 -14.43
N ILE A 143 -1.37 -14.39 -13.89
CA ILE A 143 -2.80 -14.67 -14.15
C ILE A 143 -3.66 -13.43 -13.86
N LEU A 144 -3.26 -12.56 -12.93
CA LEU A 144 -3.93 -11.29 -12.64
C LEU A 144 -3.79 -10.24 -13.75
N ARG A 145 -2.73 -10.33 -14.59
CA ARG A 145 -2.45 -9.38 -15.68
C ARG A 145 -3.13 -9.76 -17.00
N ARG A 146 -3.13 -11.05 -17.38
CA ARG A 146 -3.66 -11.50 -18.67
C ARG A 146 -4.83 -12.48 -18.57
N GLY A 147 -5.12 -12.99 -17.37
CA GLY A 147 -5.91 -14.20 -17.21
C GLY A 147 -5.08 -15.46 -17.49
N ARG A 148 -5.64 -16.62 -17.16
CA ARG A 148 -5.04 -17.93 -17.43
C ARG A 148 -5.09 -18.20 -18.95
N SER A 149 -3.94 -18.42 -19.58
CA SER A 149 -3.89 -19.02 -20.92
C SER A 149 -3.96 -20.54 -20.80
N GLY A 150 -4.95 -21.14 -21.45
CA GLY A 150 -5.03 -22.57 -21.63
C GLY A 150 -5.54 -22.89 -23.02
N ASP A 151 -4.80 -23.77 -23.71
CA ASP A 151 -5.38 -24.70 -24.69
C ASP A 151 -6.29 -25.75 -24.00
N ASP A 152 -6.53 -25.61 -22.70
CA ASP A 152 -7.39 -26.45 -21.88
C ASP A 152 -8.69 -25.67 -21.55
N LEU A 153 -9.76 -26.08 -22.23
CA LEU A 153 -11.09 -25.45 -22.36
C LEU A 153 -11.17 -24.22 -23.28
N HIS A 154 -12.04 -24.33 -24.28
CA HIS A 154 -12.47 -23.32 -25.26
C HIS A 154 -12.98 -21.99 -24.65
N LEU A 155 -12.12 -21.24 -23.98
CA LEU A 155 -12.40 -19.92 -23.43
C LEU A 155 -11.37 -18.93 -23.97
N LYS A 156 -11.66 -18.31 -25.12
CA LYS A 156 -11.02 -17.06 -25.52
C LYS A 156 -11.50 -15.94 -24.58
N THR A 157 -10.89 -15.78 -23.41
CA THR A 157 -11.21 -14.62 -22.57
C THR A 157 -10.02 -14.21 -21.71
N HIS A 158 -9.47 -13.05 -22.06
CA HIS A 158 -8.48 -12.28 -21.32
C HIS A 158 -9.12 -11.70 -20.05
N TYR A 159 -8.54 -11.97 -18.88
CA TYR A 159 -8.95 -11.35 -17.60
C TYR A 159 -7.99 -10.22 -17.18
N GLY A 160 -7.39 -9.54 -18.16
CA GLY A 160 -6.46 -8.45 -17.87
C GLY A 160 -7.17 -7.20 -17.40
N LEU A 161 -6.65 -6.58 -16.34
CA LEU A 161 -7.25 -5.40 -15.72
C LEU A 161 -6.87 -4.09 -16.42
N GLU A 162 -5.87 -4.08 -17.31
CA GLU A 162 -5.44 -2.87 -18.04
C GLU A 162 -6.59 -2.26 -18.85
N ASP A 163 -7.25 -3.07 -19.69
CA ASP A 163 -8.41 -2.61 -20.48
C ASP A 163 -9.55 -2.12 -19.60
N LEU A 164 -9.78 -2.77 -18.45
CA LEU A 164 -10.80 -2.37 -17.49
C LEU A 164 -10.47 -1.00 -16.87
N PHE A 165 -9.26 -0.82 -16.35
CA PHE A 165 -8.84 0.42 -15.71
C PHE A 165 -8.76 1.57 -16.71
N TYR A 166 -8.30 1.31 -17.93
CA TYR A 166 -8.33 2.29 -19.00
C TYR A 166 -9.77 2.68 -19.37
N LYS A 167 -10.64 1.69 -19.61
CA LYS A 167 -12.06 1.93 -19.98
C LYS A 167 -12.82 2.72 -18.91
N HIS A 168 -12.52 2.50 -17.64
CA HIS A 168 -13.17 3.19 -16.53
C HIS A 168 -12.46 4.48 -16.11
N GLY A 169 -11.42 4.91 -16.82
CA GLY A 169 -10.76 6.19 -16.58
C GLY A 169 -10.04 6.25 -15.23
N VAL A 170 -9.38 5.17 -14.81
CA VAL A 170 -8.55 5.19 -13.60
C VAL A 170 -7.36 6.14 -13.82
N ASP A 171 -7.21 7.13 -12.93
CA ASP A 171 -6.14 8.12 -13.04
C ASP A 171 -4.77 7.57 -12.62
N ILE A 172 -4.71 6.89 -11.47
CA ILE A 172 -3.45 6.47 -10.84
C ILE A 172 -3.61 5.06 -10.24
N GLN A 173 -2.58 4.23 -10.41
CA GLN A 173 -2.46 2.91 -9.81
C GLN A 173 -1.17 2.83 -8.99
N PHE A 174 -1.28 2.33 -7.76
CA PHE A 174 -0.15 2.16 -6.84
C PHE A 174 0.24 0.70 -6.70
N TYR A 175 1.55 0.45 -6.68
CA TYR A 175 2.14 -0.88 -6.52
C TYR A 175 3.31 -0.80 -5.54
N ALA A 176 3.68 -1.96 -5.01
CA ALA A 176 4.84 -2.13 -4.13
C ALA A 176 5.59 -3.39 -4.56
N HIS A 177 6.18 -4.16 -3.63
CA HIS A 177 6.95 -5.39 -3.84
C HIS A 177 8.33 -5.17 -4.48
N LYS A 178 8.43 -4.19 -5.39
CA LYS A 178 9.72 -3.73 -5.91
C LYS A 178 10.27 -2.63 -5.02
N HIS A 179 11.47 -2.85 -4.48
CA HIS A 179 12.14 -1.95 -3.53
C HIS A 179 12.74 -0.69 -4.18
N ILE A 180 11.92 -0.02 -4.98
CA ILE A 180 12.23 1.19 -5.72
C ILE A 180 11.03 2.12 -5.70
N TYR A 181 11.30 3.39 -5.92
CA TYR A 181 10.28 4.34 -6.33
C TYR A 181 10.33 4.50 -7.84
N GLU A 182 9.21 4.30 -8.52
CA GLU A 182 9.07 4.56 -9.94
C GLU A 182 7.73 5.22 -10.24
N ARG A 183 7.70 6.09 -11.25
CA ARG A 183 6.48 6.68 -11.78
C ARG A 183 6.53 6.70 -13.29
N SER A 184 5.53 6.11 -13.93
CA SER A 184 5.41 6.10 -15.38
C SER A 184 4.86 7.42 -15.93
N TYR A 185 5.01 7.63 -17.24
CA TYR A 185 4.05 8.44 -17.99
C TYR A 185 2.66 7.78 -17.93
N PRO A 186 1.55 8.51 -18.17
CA PRO A 186 0.30 7.86 -18.51
C PRO A 186 0.56 6.87 -19.65
N ILE A 187 0.14 5.62 -19.51
CA ILE A 187 0.50 4.54 -20.43
C ILE A 187 -0.68 3.59 -20.61
N ASN A 188 -0.90 3.15 -21.83
CA ASN A 188 -1.88 2.11 -22.16
C ASN A 188 -1.34 1.28 -23.32
N ASP A 189 -1.46 -0.05 -23.27
CA ASP A 189 -0.98 -0.96 -24.32
C ASP A 189 0.52 -0.74 -24.63
N GLY A 190 1.31 -0.51 -23.56
CA GLY A 190 2.76 -0.23 -23.66
C GLY A 190 3.13 1.10 -24.35
N LYS A 191 2.16 1.94 -24.70
CA LYS A 191 2.38 3.21 -25.42
C LYS A 191 2.24 4.39 -24.46
N PRO A 192 3.35 5.06 -24.10
CA PRO A 192 3.30 6.20 -23.19
C PRO A 192 2.75 7.45 -23.87
N PHE A 193 1.87 8.18 -23.19
CA PHE A 193 1.44 9.52 -23.57
C PHE A 193 2.51 10.53 -23.13
N LYS A 194 3.23 11.09 -24.10
CA LYS A 194 4.31 12.08 -23.87
C LYS A 194 3.85 13.48 -24.28
N GLY A 195 4.35 14.48 -23.57
CA GLY A 195 4.02 15.89 -23.84
C GLY A 195 4.22 16.76 -22.61
N THR A 196 3.87 18.04 -22.75
CA THR A 196 3.71 18.96 -21.63
C THR A 196 2.37 18.73 -20.96
N ASP A 197 2.32 18.74 -19.63
CA ASP A 197 1.09 18.61 -18.83
C ASP A 197 0.32 17.27 -18.92
N VAL A 198 1.01 16.19 -19.26
CA VAL A 198 0.38 14.84 -19.39
C VAL A 198 -0.18 14.26 -18.09
N TYR A 199 0.13 14.86 -16.94
CA TYR A 199 -0.35 14.39 -15.63
C TYR A 199 -1.63 15.10 -15.16
N ASN A 200 -2.07 16.15 -15.87
CA ASN A 200 -3.32 16.84 -15.60
C ASN A 200 -4.43 16.20 -16.43
N ASN A 201 -5.43 15.62 -15.77
CA ASN A 201 -6.50 14.82 -16.40
C ASN A 201 -5.93 13.78 -17.40
N PRO A 202 -5.15 12.79 -16.91
CA PRO A 202 -4.36 11.91 -17.74
C PRO A 202 -5.24 11.04 -18.65
N LYS A 203 -4.81 10.84 -19.90
CA LYS A 203 -5.57 10.05 -20.89
C LYS A 203 -5.50 8.54 -20.68
N ALA A 204 -4.66 8.10 -19.75
CA ALA A 204 -4.46 6.70 -19.37
C ALA A 204 -3.96 6.64 -17.92
N PRO A 205 -4.07 5.50 -17.24
CA PRO A 205 -3.57 5.38 -15.87
C PRO A 205 -2.07 5.70 -15.76
N ILE A 206 -1.70 6.37 -14.68
CA ILE A 206 -0.31 6.55 -14.24
C ILE A 206 0.02 5.42 -13.25
N HIS A 207 1.13 4.73 -13.46
CA HIS A 207 1.57 3.66 -12.56
C HIS A 207 2.67 4.19 -11.64
N VAL A 208 2.50 3.98 -10.34
CA VAL A 208 3.45 4.39 -9.30
C VAL A 208 3.88 3.17 -8.50
N ILE A 209 5.18 2.89 -8.46
CA ILE A 209 5.78 1.89 -7.57
C ILE A 209 6.33 2.62 -6.36
N THR A 210 5.94 2.17 -5.15
CA THR A 210 6.30 2.78 -3.85
C THR A 210 6.66 1.70 -2.81
N GLY A 211 7.45 0.70 -3.22
CA GLY A 211 7.93 -0.38 -2.35
C GLY A 211 9.15 -0.01 -1.50
N VAL A 212 9.27 1.25 -1.10
CA VAL A 212 10.44 1.79 -0.38
C VAL A 212 10.17 2.00 1.10
N GLY A 213 9.28 1.21 1.70
CA GLY A 213 8.89 1.32 3.10
C GLY A 213 10.07 1.18 4.06
N GLY A 214 10.99 0.25 3.80
CA GLY A 214 12.24 0.18 4.56
C GLY A 214 13.01 -1.14 4.46
N THR A 215 12.40 -2.22 3.96
CA THR A 215 13.06 -3.54 3.99
C THR A 215 14.43 -3.55 3.29
N THR A 216 15.30 -4.45 3.74
CA THR A 216 16.61 -4.72 3.12
C THR A 216 16.63 -6.02 2.32
N ASP A 217 15.50 -6.71 2.19
CA ASP A 217 15.48 -7.92 1.35
C ASP A 217 15.84 -7.51 -0.08
N ARG A 218 16.92 -8.09 -0.61
CA ARG A 218 17.50 -7.89 -1.96
C ARG A 218 17.19 -6.52 -2.63
N PRO A 219 18.07 -5.49 -2.54
CA PRO A 219 17.87 -4.24 -3.27
C PRO A 219 17.78 -4.51 -4.79
N ASP A 220 16.63 -4.19 -5.38
CA ASP A 220 16.36 -4.46 -6.79
C ASP A 220 17.09 -3.45 -7.71
N LYS A 221 17.68 -3.96 -8.80
CA LYS A 221 18.30 -3.14 -9.85
C LYS A 221 17.20 -2.55 -10.74
N SER A 222 17.15 -1.23 -10.88
CA SER A 222 16.19 -0.53 -11.76
C SER A 222 16.50 -0.79 -13.25
N TYR A 223 15.54 -1.34 -14.01
CA TYR A 223 15.58 -1.39 -15.48
C TYR A 223 14.74 -0.23 -16.05
N VAL A 224 15.40 0.66 -16.80
CA VAL A 224 14.82 1.93 -17.25
C VAL A 224 14.14 1.75 -18.61
N TYR A 225 12.82 1.66 -18.65
CA TYR A 225 12.04 1.87 -19.87
C TYR A 225 11.22 3.15 -19.74
N GLY A 226 11.63 4.21 -20.46
CA GLY A 226 10.78 5.38 -20.69
C GLY A 226 10.74 6.45 -19.59
N LEU A 227 11.63 6.43 -18.58
CA LEU A 227 11.70 7.48 -17.55
C LEU A 227 12.35 8.78 -18.05
N THR A 228 11.81 9.92 -17.60
CA THR A 228 12.60 11.15 -17.47
C THR A 228 13.55 11.01 -16.28
N ARG A 229 14.86 10.92 -16.55
CA ARG A 229 15.88 11.15 -15.52
C ARG A 229 15.91 12.64 -15.15
N ARG A 230 15.08 13.05 -14.20
CA ARG A 230 15.41 14.22 -13.36
C ARG A 230 15.77 13.69 -11.98
N LYS A 231 16.90 14.15 -11.44
CA LYS A 231 17.15 14.12 -10.00
C LYS A 231 16.00 14.88 -9.35
N ILE A 232 15.03 14.15 -8.81
CA ILE A 232 14.05 14.72 -7.92
C ILE A 232 14.64 14.54 -6.53
N ARG A 233 15.06 15.65 -5.93
CA ARG A 233 15.14 15.72 -4.46
C ARG A 233 13.71 15.50 -3.99
N ALA A 234 13.40 14.32 -3.46
CA ALA A 234 12.12 14.08 -2.83
C ALA A 234 12.06 14.95 -1.57
N LEU A 235 11.39 16.09 -1.67
CA LEU A 235 10.93 16.88 -0.56
C LEU A 235 9.42 16.99 -0.75
N MET A 236 8.64 16.40 0.15
CA MET A 236 7.23 16.78 0.32
C MET A 236 7.20 18.27 0.69
N PRO A 237 6.41 19.09 -0.03
CA PRO A 237 5.28 19.74 0.63
C PRO A 237 4.04 20.00 -0.27
N MET A 238 2.89 20.07 0.41
CA MET A 238 1.62 20.79 0.14
C MET A 238 0.99 20.79 -1.26
N CYS A 239 -0.28 20.32 -1.31
CA CYS A 239 -1.27 20.75 -2.29
C CYS A 239 -1.70 22.20 -2.01
N ALA A 240 -1.94 22.96 -3.08
CA ALA A 240 -2.51 24.31 -3.02
C ALA A 240 -3.82 24.34 -3.81
N TYR A 241 -4.84 24.87 -3.12
CA TYR A 241 -6.22 25.24 -3.47
C TYR A 241 -7.16 24.11 -3.90
#